data_AF-A0A957FED3-F1
#
_entry.id   AF-A0A957FED3-F1
#
_cell.length_a   1.000
_cell.length_b   1.000
_cell.length_c   1.000
_cell.angle_alpha   90.00
_cell.angle_beta   90.00
_cell.angle_gamma   90.00
#
_symmetry.space_group_name_H-M   'P 1'
#
loop_
_entity.id
_entity.type
_entity.pdbx_description
1 polymer ?
#
loop_
_entity_poly.entity_id
_entity_poly.type
_entity_poly.pdbx_seq_one_letter_code
_entity_poly.pdbx_strand_id
1 'polypeptide(L)'
;MQQTFRKSFRWVPGLVLGLFCSRLAHEWLHSGGLGVVVSTSLILSLITAVSFRTLSFSQTWPALILLVYILYPEANPGIALTAAAVALIVWGNGRFPIKQRNAHHAAMAVGGIGFILLYIFTLAPDLLPADNGEFQLIAAQLGVAHPPGFTLYTLLAHLMTRLPLGATPAYQINLLSAFSSSATLLLVYLSVYRLTKRSLAGIIAIIALGTATTFWAQATTANIRSLTALFAAAMFYALIRYAQEHAAHTPQAADRYLVWFALAAGLGLTHHVSLAFIAVVCAVFILLIDRTFLTTPRGCFRQFLAAAIGL
;
A
#
# COMPACT_ATOMS: atom_id res chain seq x y z
N MET A 1 -17.38 -22.55 23.04
CA MET A 1 -15.90 -22.66 23.03
C MET A 1 -15.17 -21.31 22.82
N GLN A 2 -15.65 -20.36 21.99
CA GLN A 2 -14.97 -19.07 21.78
C GLN A 2 -15.04 -18.06 22.95
N GLN A 3 -16.09 -18.10 23.79
CA GLN A 3 -16.23 -17.17 24.92
C GLN A 3 -15.29 -17.46 26.11
N THR A 4 -14.94 -18.73 26.33
CA THR A 4 -14.01 -19.15 27.40
C THR A 4 -12.57 -18.79 27.06
N PHE A 5 -12.15 -18.94 25.80
CA PHE A 5 -10.80 -18.57 25.35
C PHE A 5 -10.51 -17.06 25.51
N ARG A 6 -11.50 -16.20 25.23
CA ARG A 6 -11.37 -14.72 25.40
C ARG A 6 -11.29 -14.25 26.85
N LYS A 7 -11.69 -15.06 27.84
CA LYS A 7 -11.57 -14.71 29.27
C LYS A 7 -10.17 -14.97 29.82
N SER A 8 -9.48 -16.00 29.31
CA SER A 8 -8.20 -16.46 29.87
C SER A 8 -6.99 -15.56 29.54
N PHE A 9 -7.09 -14.68 28.54
CA PHE A 9 -5.94 -13.89 28.02
C PHE A 9 -6.09 -12.36 28.21
N ARG A 10 -7.01 -11.89 29.07
CA ARG A 10 -7.27 -10.45 29.25
C ARG A 10 -6.08 -9.66 29.81
N TRP A 11 -5.20 -10.32 30.55
CA TRP A 11 -4.02 -9.75 31.18
C TRP A 11 -2.80 -9.67 30.26
N VAL A 12 -2.75 -10.45 29.17
CA VAL A 12 -1.58 -10.52 28.27
C VAL A 12 -1.25 -9.18 27.61
N PRO A 13 -2.21 -8.42 27.04
CA PRO A 13 -1.88 -7.12 26.48
C PRO A 13 -1.39 -6.12 27.54
N GLY A 14 -1.81 -6.30 28.80
CA GLY A 14 -1.31 -5.50 29.92
C GLY A 14 0.16 -5.80 30.21
N LEU A 15 0.57 -7.07 30.23
CA LEU A 15 1.98 -7.43 30.38
C LEU A 15 2.84 -6.78 29.29
N VAL A 16 2.39 -6.84 28.04
CA VAL A 16 3.11 -6.23 26.91
C VAL A 16 3.28 -4.73 27.11
N LEU A 17 2.25 -4.01 27.56
CA LEU A 17 2.37 -2.58 27.86
C LEU A 17 3.40 -2.29 28.97
N GLY A 18 3.42 -3.11 30.02
CA GLY A 18 4.35 -2.92 31.13
C GLY A 18 5.81 -3.20 30.74
N LEU A 19 6.04 -4.24 29.94
CA LEU A 19 7.35 -4.52 29.34
C LEU A 19 7.81 -3.39 28.43
N PHE A 20 6.91 -2.85 27.60
CA PHE A 20 7.21 -1.70 26.74
C PHE A 20 7.61 -0.47 27.55
N CYS A 21 6.82 -0.09 28.56
CA CYS A 21 7.11 1.06 29.41
C CYS A 21 8.42 0.88 30.19
N SER A 22 8.69 -0.31 30.71
CA SER A 22 9.93 -0.60 31.44
C SER A 22 11.15 -0.51 30.52
N ARG A 23 11.08 -1.11 29.32
CA ARG A 23 12.14 -1.05 28.32
C ARG A 23 12.43 0.40 27.92
N LEU A 24 11.40 1.17 27.61
CA LEU A 24 11.52 2.59 27.26
C LEU A 24 12.18 3.38 28.40
N ALA A 25 11.76 3.16 29.65
CA ALA A 25 12.33 3.85 30.80
C ALA A 25 13.84 3.55 30.97
N HIS A 26 14.26 2.29 30.81
CA HIS A 26 15.67 1.92 30.96
C HIS A 26 16.56 2.45 29.85
N GLU A 27 16.09 2.38 28.60
CA GLU A 27 16.85 2.89 27.45
C GLU A 27 16.99 4.42 27.47
N TRP A 28 15.99 5.14 28.00
CA TRP A 28 16.02 6.61 28.06
C TRP A 28 16.76 7.12 29.30
N LEU A 29 16.57 6.50 30.46
CA LEU A 29 17.16 6.93 31.72
C LEU A 29 18.59 6.38 31.93
N HIS A 30 19.11 5.56 31.00
CA HIS A 30 20.45 4.95 31.07
C HIS A 30 20.76 4.34 32.45
N SER A 31 19.78 3.70 33.07
CA SER A 31 19.85 3.37 34.50
C SER A 31 19.65 1.89 34.78
N GLY A 32 20.45 1.39 35.73
CA GLY A 32 20.21 0.14 36.44
C GLY A 32 21.04 -1.05 35.94
N GLY A 33 21.63 -1.79 36.89
CA GLY A 33 22.14 -3.12 36.62
C GLY A 33 21.02 -4.11 36.29
N LEU A 34 21.38 -5.29 35.79
CA LEU A 34 20.46 -6.33 35.31
C LEU A 34 19.32 -6.65 36.30
N GLY A 35 19.60 -6.66 37.60
CA GLY A 35 18.59 -6.88 38.65
C GLY A 35 17.55 -5.76 38.77
N VAL A 36 17.94 -4.50 38.54
CA VAL A 36 17.02 -3.36 38.54
C VAL A 36 16.09 -3.46 37.34
N VAL A 37 16.63 -3.75 36.16
CA VAL A 37 15.88 -3.91 34.90
C VAL A 37 14.84 -5.02 34.99
N VAL A 38 15.22 -6.18 35.53
CA VAL A 38 14.30 -7.32 35.69
C VAL A 38 13.20 -6.97 36.70
N SER A 39 13.55 -6.34 37.82
CA SER A 39 12.59 -6.03 38.88
C SER A 39 11.56 -5.00 38.44
N THR A 40 11.99 -3.90 37.81
CA THR A 40 11.09 -2.86 37.27
C THR A 40 10.21 -3.40 36.14
N SER A 41 10.75 -4.26 35.27
CA SER A 41 10.01 -4.93 34.20
C SER A 41 8.89 -5.80 34.76
N LEU A 42 9.18 -6.60 35.78
CA LEU A 42 8.19 -7.45 36.44
C LEU A 42 7.11 -6.62 37.14
N ILE A 43 7.50 -5.58 37.89
CA ILE A 43 6.57 -4.71 38.62
C ILE A 43 5.63 -3.98 37.65
N LEU A 44 6.17 -3.31 36.63
CA LEU A 44 5.37 -2.56 35.66
C LEU A 44 4.44 -3.49 34.88
N SER A 45 4.93 -4.65 34.46
CA SER A 45 4.12 -5.68 33.77
C SER A 45 2.98 -6.19 34.65
N LEU A 46 3.23 -6.45 35.93
CA LEU A 46 2.19 -6.89 36.86
C LEU A 46 1.12 -5.82 37.07
N ILE A 47 1.53 -4.56 37.27
CA ILE A 47 0.62 -3.42 37.46
C ILE A 47 -0.29 -3.25 36.24
N THR A 48 0.27 -3.23 35.03
CA THR A 48 -0.50 -3.06 33.79
C THR A 48 -1.36 -4.29 33.48
N ALA A 49 -0.88 -5.50 33.76
CA ALA A 49 -1.66 -6.75 33.61
C ALA A 49 -2.87 -6.79 34.54
N VAL A 50 -2.70 -6.41 35.81
CA VAL A 50 -3.80 -6.29 36.78
C VAL A 50 -4.78 -5.20 36.36
N SER A 51 -4.29 -4.07 35.86
CA SER A 51 -5.13 -2.98 35.37
C SER A 51 -5.99 -3.41 34.17
N PHE A 52 -5.46 -4.30 33.32
CA PHE A 52 -6.17 -4.77 32.11
C PHE A 52 -7.10 -5.96 32.37
N ARG A 53 -7.06 -6.60 33.55
CA ARG A 53 -7.89 -7.77 33.87
C ARG A 53 -9.40 -7.48 33.81
N THR A 54 -9.79 -6.23 34.05
CA THR A 54 -11.18 -5.75 34.02
C THR A 54 -11.63 -5.36 32.61
N LEU A 55 -10.70 -5.16 31.68
CA LEU A 55 -10.97 -4.77 30.30
C LEU A 55 -11.16 -6.01 29.41
N SER A 56 -11.95 -5.85 28.35
CA SER A 56 -12.11 -6.92 27.36
C SER A 56 -10.90 -7.01 26.44
N PHE A 57 -10.52 -8.22 26.02
CA PHE A 57 -9.41 -8.41 25.06
C PHE A 57 -9.63 -7.62 23.76
N SER A 58 -10.87 -7.48 23.31
CA SER A 58 -11.24 -6.65 22.15
C SER A 58 -10.86 -5.17 22.30
N GLN A 59 -10.79 -4.66 23.53
CA GLN A 59 -10.37 -3.29 23.82
C GLN A 59 -8.86 -3.15 24.02
N THR A 60 -8.16 -4.23 24.38
CA THR A 60 -6.75 -4.16 24.82
C THR A 60 -5.76 -4.81 23.87
N TRP A 61 -6.20 -5.64 22.91
CA TRP A 61 -5.31 -6.27 21.93
C TRP A 61 -4.38 -5.30 21.17
N PRO A 62 -4.70 -4.02 20.93
CA PRO A 62 -3.75 -3.11 20.26
C PRO A 62 -2.44 -2.92 21.02
N ALA A 63 -2.41 -3.17 22.34
CA ALA A 63 -1.18 -3.18 23.12
C ALA A 63 -0.16 -4.22 22.62
N LEU A 64 -0.63 -5.31 22.00
CA LEU A 64 0.24 -6.36 21.48
C LEU A 64 1.15 -5.86 20.35
N ILE A 65 0.80 -4.75 19.68
CA ILE A 65 1.63 -4.12 18.64
C ILE A 65 2.97 -3.63 19.23
N LEU A 66 3.01 -3.31 20.53
CA LEU A 66 4.24 -2.90 21.21
C LEU A 66 5.28 -4.02 21.29
N LEU A 67 4.90 -5.29 21.05
CA LEU A 67 5.84 -6.40 20.91
C LEU A 67 6.86 -6.15 19.79
N VAL A 68 6.49 -5.40 18.75
CA VAL A 68 7.42 -5.01 17.67
C VAL A 68 8.64 -4.31 18.25
N TYR A 69 8.45 -3.41 19.21
CA TYR A 69 9.56 -2.74 19.86
C TYR A 69 10.24 -3.63 20.89
N ILE A 70 9.48 -4.35 21.72
CA ILE A 70 10.03 -5.23 22.79
C ILE A 70 10.95 -6.32 22.24
N LEU A 71 10.67 -6.83 21.03
CA LEU A 71 11.49 -7.87 20.38
C LEU A 71 12.58 -7.29 19.47
N TYR A 72 12.59 -5.97 19.24
CA TYR A 72 13.60 -5.34 18.40
C TYR A 72 14.96 -5.38 19.11
N PRO A 73 16.05 -5.79 18.44
CA PRO A 73 17.32 -6.08 19.10
C PRO A 73 18.04 -4.84 19.64
N GLU A 74 17.81 -3.68 19.04
CA GLU A 74 18.52 -2.43 19.38
C GLU A 74 17.60 -1.39 20.03
N ALA A 75 18.17 -0.49 20.83
CA ALA A 75 17.44 0.66 21.36
C ALA A 75 17.26 1.69 20.24
N ASN A 76 16.05 1.82 19.71
CA ASN A 76 15.74 2.78 18.66
C ASN A 76 14.46 3.57 19.00
N PRO A 77 14.57 4.86 19.41
CA PRO A 77 13.41 5.64 19.82
C PRO A 77 12.41 5.84 18.68
N GLY A 78 12.85 5.82 17.42
CA GLY A 78 11.97 5.91 16.26
C GLY A 78 11.03 4.70 16.15
N ILE A 79 11.53 3.49 16.40
CA ILE A 79 10.72 2.26 16.37
C ILE A 79 9.77 2.23 17.57
N ALA A 80 10.23 2.67 18.75
CA ALA A 80 9.40 2.77 19.94
C ALA A 80 8.19 3.70 19.71
N LEU A 81 8.45 4.91 19.20
CA LEU A 81 7.45 5.92 18.89
C LEU A 81 6.49 5.42 17.80
N THR A 82 7.00 4.76 16.77
CA THR A 82 6.18 4.21 15.68
C THR A 82 5.24 3.12 16.20
N ALA A 83 5.75 2.15 16.96
CA ALA A 83 4.95 1.09 17.55
C ALA A 83 3.87 1.64 18.50
N ALA A 84 4.23 2.64 19.33
CA ALA A 84 3.29 3.32 20.22
C ALA A 84 2.22 4.11 19.45
N ALA A 85 2.59 4.86 18.42
CA ALA A 85 1.67 5.62 17.59
C ALA A 85 0.67 4.68 16.89
N VAL A 86 1.15 3.58 16.30
CA VAL A 86 0.27 2.57 15.67
C VAL A 86 -0.66 1.95 16.71
N ALA A 87 -0.15 1.55 17.88
CA ALA A 87 -0.96 1.01 18.96
C ALA A 87 -2.06 1.99 19.40
N LEU A 88 -1.73 3.27 19.59
CA LEU A 88 -2.67 4.31 19.98
C LEU A 88 -3.72 4.62 18.89
N ILE A 89 -3.34 4.66 17.62
CA ILE A 89 -4.27 4.87 16.50
C ILE A 89 -5.26 3.70 16.41
N VAL A 90 -4.79 2.46 16.55
CA VAL A 90 -5.64 1.27 16.53
C VAL A 90 -6.55 1.26 17.77
N TRP A 91 -6.03 1.67 18.93
CA TRP A 91 -6.79 1.77 20.18
C TRP A 91 -7.87 2.86 20.12
N GLY A 92 -7.54 4.05 19.63
CA GLY A 92 -8.43 5.20 19.51
C GLY A 92 -9.61 4.93 18.59
N ASN A 93 -9.37 4.27 17.45
CA ASN A 93 -10.43 3.84 16.52
C ASN A 93 -11.41 2.83 17.14
N GLY A 94 -11.00 2.10 18.20
CA GLY A 94 -11.86 1.18 18.93
C GLY A 94 -12.75 1.84 19.99
N ARG A 95 -12.38 3.03 20.49
CA ARG A 95 -13.12 3.77 21.54
C ARG A 95 -13.94 4.93 21.02
N PHE A 96 -13.45 5.60 19.98
CA PHE A 96 -14.16 6.66 19.26
C PHE A 96 -14.28 6.23 17.80
N PRO A 97 -15.40 5.63 17.39
CA PRO A 97 -15.57 5.24 15.99
C PRO A 97 -15.56 6.51 15.15
N ILE A 98 -14.43 6.80 14.49
CA ILE A 98 -14.37 7.83 13.45
C ILE A 98 -15.41 7.40 12.41
N LYS A 99 -16.35 8.29 12.08
CA LYS A 99 -17.32 8.02 11.00
C LYS A 99 -16.54 7.53 9.78
N GLN A 100 -16.87 6.33 9.33
CA GLN A 100 -16.11 5.55 8.33
C GLN A 100 -15.81 6.35 7.05
N ARG A 101 -16.70 7.27 6.68
CA ARG A 101 -16.54 8.22 5.57
C ARG A 101 -15.37 9.18 5.76
N ASN A 102 -15.21 9.79 6.95
CA ASN A 102 -14.11 10.72 7.24
C ASN A 102 -12.78 9.97 7.37
N ALA A 103 -12.80 8.78 7.99
CA ALA A 103 -11.63 7.91 8.07
C ALA A 103 -11.12 7.49 6.68
N HIS A 104 -12.05 7.28 5.74
CA HIS A 104 -11.70 6.91 4.37
C HIS A 104 -10.96 8.04 3.63
N HIS A 105 -11.46 9.28 3.69
CA HIS A 105 -10.83 10.42 3.04
C HIS A 105 -9.46 10.75 3.65
N ALA A 106 -9.35 10.72 4.98
CA ALA A 106 -8.07 10.92 5.66
C ALA A 106 -7.05 9.83 5.25
N ALA A 107 -7.48 8.56 5.18
CA ALA A 107 -6.62 7.47 4.76
C ALA A 107 -6.20 7.56 3.28
N MET A 108 -7.07 8.06 2.38
CA MET A 108 -6.69 8.36 0.99
C MET A 108 -5.64 9.46 0.93
N ALA A 109 -5.80 10.53 1.72
CA ALA A 109 -4.83 11.62 1.78
C ALA A 109 -3.47 11.12 2.32
N VAL A 110 -3.47 10.35 3.41
CA VAL A 110 -2.25 9.74 3.96
C VAL A 110 -1.60 8.79 2.95
N GLY A 111 -2.38 7.95 2.27
CA GLY A 111 -1.85 6.99 1.31
C GLY A 111 -1.31 7.62 0.02
N GLY A 112 -2.02 8.59 -0.55
CA GLY A 112 -1.61 9.27 -1.77
C GLY A 112 -0.56 10.34 -1.51
N ILE A 113 -0.89 11.34 -0.68
CA ILE A 113 -0.04 12.51 -0.39
C ILE A 113 1.12 12.12 0.53
N GLY A 114 0.92 11.23 1.49
CA GLY A 114 2.01 10.82 2.39
C GLY A 114 3.12 10.07 1.64
N PHE A 115 2.77 9.07 0.83
CA PHE A 115 3.78 8.30 0.09
C PHE A 115 4.40 9.06 -1.07
N ILE A 116 3.66 9.93 -1.77
CA ILE A 116 4.26 10.73 -2.83
C ILE A 116 5.32 11.68 -2.26
N LEU A 117 5.05 12.33 -1.13
CA LEU A 117 6.02 13.17 -0.46
C LEU A 117 7.21 12.34 0.02
N LEU A 118 6.97 11.19 0.66
CA LEU A 118 8.03 10.28 1.11
C LEU A 118 8.96 9.87 -0.04
N TYR A 119 8.41 9.48 -1.19
CA TYR A 119 9.20 9.09 -2.35
C TYR A 119 9.91 10.27 -3.00
N ILE A 120 9.31 11.47 -3.03
CA ILE A 120 10.00 12.68 -3.49
C ILE A 120 11.18 13.02 -2.58
N PHE A 121 11.01 12.94 -1.25
CA PHE A 121 12.08 13.22 -0.29
C PHE A 121 13.23 12.20 -0.34
N THR A 122 12.98 11.01 -0.86
CA THR A 122 13.98 9.93 -0.97
C THR A 122 14.31 9.57 -2.42
N LEU A 123 13.91 10.44 -3.36
CA LEU A 123 14.09 10.25 -4.79
C LEU A 123 15.58 10.33 -5.12
N ALA A 124 16.04 9.51 -6.05
CA ALA A 124 17.40 9.64 -6.57
C ALA A 124 17.57 11.03 -7.23
N PRO A 125 18.62 11.78 -6.87
CA PRO A 125 18.76 13.17 -7.27
C PRO A 125 19.21 13.35 -8.73
N ASP A 126 19.87 12.35 -9.31
CA ASP A 126 20.56 12.49 -10.60
C ASP A 126 20.57 11.17 -11.41
N LEU A 127 21.40 11.15 -12.46
CA LEU A 127 21.65 10.01 -13.33
C LEU A 127 22.07 8.78 -12.53
N LEU A 128 21.44 7.65 -12.86
CA LEU A 128 21.63 6.38 -12.18
C LEU A 128 22.45 5.40 -13.04
N PRO A 129 23.05 4.36 -12.45
CA PRO A 129 23.72 3.31 -13.22
C PRO A 129 22.71 2.31 -13.83
N ALA A 130 23.21 1.49 -14.76
CA ALA A 130 22.48 0.37 -15.39
C ALA A 130 21.15 0.82 -16.05
N ASP A 131 20.14 -0.05 -16.03
CA ASP A 131 18.85 0.16 -16.69
C ASP A 131 18.19 1.49 -16.29
N ASN A 132 18.34 1.92 -15.04
CA ASN A 132 17.73 3.18 -14.58
C ASN A 132 18.34 4.39 -15.33
N GLY A 133 19.65 4.39 -15.54
CA GLY A 133 20.36 5.42 -16.32
C GLY A 133 20.04 5.35 -17.80
N GLU A 134 19.92 4.14 -18.34
CA GLU A 134 19.48 3.92 -19.71
C GLU A 134 18.08 4.53 -19.92
N PHE A 135 17.12 4.22 -19.03
CA PHE A 135 15.78 4.79 -19.07
C PHE A 135 15.78 6.32 -18.98
N GLN A 136 16.64 6.90 -18.14
CA GLN A 136 16.80 8.34 -18.06
C GLN A 136 17.32 8.95 -19.37
N LEU A 137 18.32 8.32 -19.99
CA LEU A 137 18.94 8.78 -21.23
C LEU A 137 18.00 8.64 -22.43
N ILE A 138 17.42 7.46 -22.64
CA ILE A 138 16.55 7.22 -23.80
C ILE A 138 15.30 8.09 -23.72
N ALA A 139 14.73 8.31 -22.53
CA ALA A 139 13.54 9.13 -22.40
C ALA A 139 13.84 10.60 -22.68
N ALA A 140 15.02 11.10 -22.32
CA ALA A 140 15.44 12.45 -22.71
C ALA A 140 15.59 12.60 -24.23
N GLN A 141 15.99 11.54 -24.93
CA GLN A 141 16.28 11.57 -26.37
C GLN A 141 15.16 10.99 -27.27
N LEU A 142 14.08 10.45 -26.70
CA LEU A 142 13.11 9.58 -27.42
C LEU A 142 13.78 8.39 -28.13
N GLY A 143 14.78 7.79 -27.48
CA GLY A 143 15.44 6.57 -27.92
C GLY A 143 14.61 5.31 -27.65
N VAL A 144 15.16 4.16 -28.03
CA VAL A 144 14.56 2.84 -27.77
C VAL A 144 15.40 2.11 -26.72
N ALA A 145 14.77 1.63 -25.66
CA ALA A 145 15.44 0.87 -24.61
C ALA A 145 15.87 -0.51 -25.13
N HIS A 146 16.66 -1.23 -24.32
CA HIS A 146 16.80 -2.67 -24.45
C HIS A 146 15.43 -3.37 -24.59
N PRO A 147 15.36 -4.50 -25.33
CA PRO A 147 14.09 -5.20 -25.57
C PRO A 147 13.32 -5.47 -24.27
N PRO A 148 11.97 -5.26 -24.25
CA PRO A 148 11.08 -4.98 -25.38
C PRO A 148 10.95 -3.49 -25.80
N GLY A 149 11.72 -2.55 -25.23
CA GLY A 149 11.75 -1.14 -25.66
C GLY A 149 10.84 -0.17 -24.89
N PHE A 150 9.83 -0.67 -24.16
CA PHE A 150 8.97 0.06 -23.21
C PHE A 150 8.39 1.39 -23.73
N THR A 151 7.81 1.38 -24.92
CA THR A 151 7.38 2.58 -25.67
C THR A 151 6.53 3.55 -24.85
N LEU A 152 5.49 3.06 -24.17
CA LEU A 152 4.62 3.92 -23.35
C LEU A 152 5.38 4.60 -22.22
N TYR A 153 6.27 3.86 -21.54
CA TYR A 153 7.11 4.42 -20.49
C TYR A 153 8.02 5.52 -21.04
N THR A 154 8.70 5.27 -22.17
CA THR A 154 9.60 6.25 -22.79
C THR A 154 8.87 7.54 -23.17
N LEU A 155 7.65 7.46 -23.72
CA LEU A 155 6.85 8.63 -24.08
C LEU A 155 6.41 9.43 -22.84
N LEU A 156 5.94 8.75 -21.79
CA LEU A 156 5.55 9.41 -20.55
C LEU A 156 6.75 10.02 -19.82
N ALA A 157 7.87 9.32 -19.78
CA ALA A 157 9.13 9.80 -19.22
C ALA A 157 9.66 11.00 -20.00
N HIS A 158 9.58 10.98 -21.34
CA HIS A 158 9.91 12.13 -22.16
C HIS A 158 9.02 13.33 -21.83
N LEU A 159 7.72 13.13 -21.67
CA LEU A 159 6.80 14.20 -21.26
C LEU A 159 7.21 14.80 -19.90
N MET A 160 7.66 13.99 -18.94
CA MET A 160 8.15 14.51 -17.65
C MET A 160 9.35 15.46 -17.84
N THR A 161 10.26 15.16 -18.77
CA THR A 161 11.41 16.04 -19.08
C THR A 161 11.02 17.40 -19.65
N ARG A 162 9.78 17.55 -20.15
CA ARG A 162 9.25 18.81 -20.70
C ARG A 162 8.54 19.67 -19.67
N LEU A 163 8.31 19.16 -18.45
CA LEU A 163 7.67 19.94 -17.40
C LEU A 163 8.63 21.05 -16.90
N PRO A 164 8.16 22.29 -16.68
CA PRO A 164 9.01 23.39 -16.23
C PRO A 164 9.24 23.34 -14.72
N LEU A 165 9.87 22.27 -14.21
CA LEU A 165 10.08 22.06 -12.77
C LEU A 165 11.42 22.62 -12.26
N GLY A 166 12.28 23.14 -13.15
CA GLY A 166 13.62 23.62 -12.79
C GLY A 166 14.57 22.53 -12.28
N ALA A 167 14.25 21.26 -12.55
CA ALA A 167 15.05 20.10 -12.16
C ALA A 167 15.71 19.46 -13.40
N THR A 168 16.70 18.59 -13.17
CA THR A 168 17.36 17.85 -14.26
C THR A 168 16.37 16.87 -14.92
N PRO A 169 16.52 16.56 -16.22
CA PRO A 169 15.70 15.54 -16.87
C PRO A 169 15.73 14.18 -16.14
N ALA A 170 16.89 13.78 -15.62
CA ALA A 170 17.06 12.55 -14.84
C ALA A 170 16.17 12.53 -13.59
N TYR A 171 16.13 13.63 -12.84
CA TYR A 171 15.26 13.79 -11.67
C TYR A 171 13.77 13.76 -12.05
N GLN A 172 13.40 14.45 -13.14
CA GLN A 172 12.01 14.48 -13.63
C GLN A 172 11.49 13.11 -14.06
N ILE A 173 12.37 12.26 -14.61
CA ILE A 173 12.01 10.89 -14.96
C ILE A 173 11.85 10.03 -13.69
N ASN A 174 12.69 10.22 -12.66
CA ASN A 174 12.50 9.57 -11.37
C ASN A 174 11.15 9.95 -10.73
N LEU A 175 10.68 11.19 -10.92
CA LEU A 175 9.35 11.60 -10.45
C LEU A 175 8.23 10.75 -11.04
N LEU A 176 8.30 10.34 -12.32
CA LEU A 176 7.31 9.45 -12.93
C LEU A 176 7.12 8.18 -12.09
N SER A 177 8.21 7.62 -11.59
CA SER A 177 8.19 6.44 -10.75
C SER A 177 7.57 6.70 -9.39
N ALA A 178 7.87 7.82 -8.75
CA ALA A 178 7.22 8.23 -7.50
C ALA A 178 5.71 8.40 -7.67
N PHE A 179 5.28 9.15 -8.70
CA PHE A 179 3.86 9.35 -9.02
C PHE A 179 3.14 8.03 -9.30
N SER A 180 3.73 7.16 -10.14
CA SER A 180 3.14 5.88 -10.51
C SER A 180 3.00 4.94 -9.30
N SER A 181 4.02 4.88 -8.45
CA SER A 181 4.00 4.07 -7.24
C SER A 181 3.01 4.59 -6.19
N SER A 182 2.90 5.90 -5.99
CA SER A 182 1.89 6.47 -5.08
C SER A 182 0.47 6.26 -5.59
N ALA A 183 0.25 6.38 -6.91
CA ALA A 183 -1.04 6.05 -7.53
C ALA A 183 -1.37 4.55 -7.39
N THR A 184 -0.37 3.67 -7.49
CA THR A 184 -0.51 2.23 -7.22
C THR A 184 -1.00 2.00 -5.79
N LEU A 185 -0.36 2.62 -4.79
CA LEU A 185 -0.75 2.49 -3.39
C LEU A 185 -2.19 3.00 -3.16
N LEU A 186 -2.58 4.11 -3.78
CA LEU A 186 -3.95 4.59 -3.70
C LEU A 186 -4.96 3.55 -4.23
N LEU A 187 -4.69 2.93 -5.38
CA LEU A 187 -5.56 1.89 -5.93
C LEU A 187 -5.60 0.63 -5.07
N VAL A 188 -4.46 0.25 -4.47
CA VAL A 188 -4.39 -0.86 -3.50
C VAL A 188 -5.24 -0.55 -2.27
N TYR A 189 -5.11 0.64 -1.69
CA TYR A 189 -5.94 1.10 -0.57
C TYR A 189 -7.43 1.02 -0.92
N LEU A 190 -7.83 1.57 -2.08
CA LEU A 190 -9.21 1.58 -2.52
C LEU A 190 -9.74 0.16 -2.74
N SER A 191 -8.93 -0.74 -3.30
CA SER A 191 -9.26 -2.15 -3.51
C SER A 191 -9.52 -2.87 -2.18
N VAL A 192 -8.57 -2.76 -1.22
CA VAL A 192 -8.69 -3.38 0.10
C VAL A 192 -9.87 -2.79 0.88
N TYR A 193 -10.06 -1.47 0.84
CA TYR A 193 -11.21 -0.82 1.47
C TYR A 193 -12.53 -1.31 0.85
N ARG A 194 -12.60 -1.48 -0.48
CA ARG A 194 -13.82 -1.94 -1.15
C ARG A 194 -14.19 -3.37 -0.79
N LEU A 195 -13.19 -4.23 -0.60
CA LEU A 195 -13.37 -5.64 -0.21
C LEU A 195 -13.70 -5.79 1.28
N THR A 196 -12.99 -5.08 2.15
CA THR A 196 -13.10 -5.25 3.61
C THR A 196 -14.07 -4.30 4.28
N LYS A 197 -14.40 -3.18 3.61
CA LYS A 197 -15.06 -2.00 4.18
C LYS A 197 -14.30 -1.38 5.36
N ARG A 198 -13.00 -1.65 5.53
CA ARG A 198 -12.23 -1.17 6.70
C ARG A 198 -11.05 -0.33 6.26
N SER A 199 -11.05 0.96 6.61
CA SER A 199 -9.95 1.89 6.27
C SER A 199 -8.61 1.43 6.85
N LEU A 200 -8.63 0.88 8.07
CA LEU A 200 -7.42 0.36 8.72
C LEU A 200 -6.77 -0.79 7.93
N ALA A 201 -7.58 -1.69 7.34
CA ALA A 201 -7.04 -2.77 6.51
C ALA A 201 -6.34 -2.23 5.27
N GLY A 202 -6.94 -1.22 4.63
CA GLY A 202 -6.33 -0.51 3.50
C GLY A 202 -5.03 0.20 3.89
N ILE A 203 -5.02 0.91 5.03
CA ILE A 203 -3.82 1.60 5.54
C ILE A 203 -2.69 0.60 5.80
N ILE A 204 -2.97 -0.51 6.48
CA ILE A 204 -1.97 -1.54 6.75
C ILE A 204 -1.42 -2.10 5.44
N ALA A 205 -2.28 -2.36 4.44
CA ALA A 205 -1.84 -2.88 3.15
C ALA A 205 -0.89 -1.93 2.41
N ILE A 206 -1.21 -0.63 2.37
CA ILE A 206 -0.35 0.34 1.68
C ILE A 206 0.91 0.68 2.47
N ILE A 207 0.87 0.63 3.80
CA ILE A 207 2.08 0.77 4.61
C ILE A 207 3.00 -0.41 4.31
N ALA A 208 2.49 -1.64 4.39
CA ALA A 208 3.27 -2.84 4.13
C ALA A 208 3.87 -2.86 2.72
N LEU A 209 3.10 -2.51 1.69
CA LEU A 209 3.61 -2.47 0.32
C LEU A 209 4.53 -1.26 0.08
N GLY A 210 4.12 -0.07 0.52
CA GLY A 210 4.82 1.17 0.24
C GLY A 210 6.18 1.30 0.94
N THR A 211 6.36 0.65 2.09
CA THR A 211 7.64 0.59 2.79
C THR A 211 8.47 -0.66 2.48
N ALA A 212 7.95 -1.59 1.67
CA ALA A 212 8.72 -2.75 1.24
C ALA A 212 9.94 -2.28 0.42
N THR A 213 11.13 -2.78 0.78
CA THR A 213 12.41 -2.32 0.22
C THR A 213 12.44 -2.38 -1.31
N THR A 214 11.91 -3.45 -1.90
CA THR A 214 11.83 -3.61 -3.35
C THR A 214 10.91 -2.57 -3.99
N PHE A 215 9.72 -2.35 -3.42
CA PHE A 215 8.74 -1.40 -3.94
C PHE A 215 9.26 0.04 -3.81
N TRP A 216 9.83 0.38 -2.66
CA TRP A 216 10.45 1.68 -2.41
C TRP A 216 11.57 1.96 -3.42
N ALA A 217 12.49 1.02 -3.63
CA ALA A 217 13.55 1.17 -4.63
C ALA A 217 13.01 1.45 -6.04
N GLN A 218 11.85 0.86 -6.41
CA GLN A 218 11.19 1.16 -7.69
C GLN A 218 10.49 2.51 -7.71
N ALA A 219 10.06 3.00 -6.56
CA ALA A 219 9.38 4.28 -6.44
C ALA A 219 10.34 5.47 -6.47
N THR A 220 11.62 5.28 -6.10
CA THR A 220 12.60 6.36 -5.98
C THR A 220 13.61 6.44 -7.12
N THR A 221 13.51 5.56 -8.11
CA THR A 221 14.42 5.50 -9.27
C THR A 221 13.62 5.36 -10.56
N ALA A 222 14.18 5.83 -11.69
CA ALA A 222 13.59 5.67 -13.02
C ALA A 222 13.45 4.18 -13.36
N ASN A 223 12.26 3.62 -13.20
CA ASN A 223 12.03 2.22 -13.44
C ASN A 223 10.66 1.94 -14.07
N ILE A 224 10.63 1.05 -15.06
CA ILE A 224 9.40 0.56 -15.69
C ILE A 224 8.46 -0.15 -14.72
N ARG A 225 8.99 -0.73 -13.62
CA ARG A 225 8.22 -1.52 -12.65
C ARG A 225 7.19 -0.69 -11.90
N SER A 226 7.44 0.60 -11.67
CA SER A 226 6.47 1.49 -11.02
C SER A 226 5.21 1.67 -11.87
N LEU A 227 5.38 1.82 -13.19
CA LEU A 227 4.27 1.94 -14.13
C LEU A 227 3.58 0.59 -14.36
N THR A 228 4.34 -0.51 -14.37
CA THR A 228 3.79 -1.88 -14.41
C THR A 228 2.88 -2.14 -13.20
N ALA A 229 3.32 -1.75 -12.00
CA ALA A 229 2.55 -1.91 -10.78
C ALA A 229 1.25 -1.08 -10.80
N LEU A 230 1.30 0.12 -11.39
CA LEU A 230 0.12 0.98 -11.55
C LEU A 230 -0.94 0.32 -12.43
N PHE A 231 -0.56 -0.18 -13.61
CA PHE A 231 -1.50 -0.88 -14.49
C PHE A 231 -2.05 -2.16 -13.86
N ALA A 232 -1.22 -2.92 -13.15
CA ALA A 232 -1.68 -4.09 -12.41
C ALA A 232 -2.74 -3.70 -11.35
N ALA A 233 -2.46 -2.68 -10.54
CA ALA A 233 -3.41 -2.20 -9.52
C ALA A 233 -4.69 -1.62 -10.14
N ALA A 234 -4.59 -0.96 -11.30
CA ALA A 234 -5.75 -0.46 -12.05
C ALA A 234 -6.64 -1.60 -12.55
N MET A 235 -6.04 -2.66 -13.11
CA MET A 235 -6.79 -3.85 -13.54
C MET A 235 -7.51 -4.51 -12.36
N PHE A 236 -6.83 -4.74 -11.23
CA PHE A 236 -7.46 -5.32 -10.04
C PHE A 236 -8.57 -4.43 -9.48
N TYR A 237 -8.35 -3.11 -9.39
CA TYR A 237 -9.37 -2.19 -8.91
C TYR A 237 -10.61 -2.20 -9.81
N ALA A 238 -10.41 -2.14 -11.13
CA ALA A 238 -11.50 -2.23 -12.10
C ALA A 238 -12.25 -3.55 -11.99
N LEU A 239 -11.55 -4.67 -11.84
CA LEU A 239 -12.14 -6.00 -11.65
C LEU A 239 -13.02 -6.08 -10.39
N ILE A 240 -12.52 -5.59 -9.26
CA ILE A 240 -13.28 -5.56 -8.00
C ILE A 240 -14.54 -4.70 -8.15
N ARG A 241 -14.43 -3.55 -8.81
CA ARG A 241 -15.58 -2.68 -9.05
C ARG A 241 -16.57 -3.33 -10.00
N TYR A 242 -16.13 -3.92 -11.09
CA TYR A 242 -16.99 -4.68 -12.00
C TYR A 242 -17.78 -5.75 -11.26
N ALA A 243 -17.11 -6.61 -10.46
CA ALA A 243 -17.78 -7.67 -9.72
C ALA A 243 -18.84 -7.14 -8.74
N GLN A 244 -18.57 -6.01 -8.08
CA GLN A 244 -19.52 -5.38 -7.15
C GLN A 244 -20.75 -4.79 -7.87
N GLU A 245 -20.55 -4.07 -8.97
CA GLU A 245 -21.65 -3.49 -9.75
C GLU A 245 -22.46 -4.58 -10.46
N HIS A 246 -21.80 -5.64 -10.94
CA HIS A 246 -22.48 -6.81 -11.52
C HIS A 246 -23.38 -7.49 -10.49
N ALA A 247 -22.87 -7.77 -9.29
CA ALA A 247 -23.65 -8.34 -8.19
C ALA A 247 -24.78 -7.41 -7.71
N ALA A 248 -24.63 -6.10 -7.87
CA ALA A 248 -25.66 -5.11 -7.55
C ALA A 248 -26.69 -4.91 -8.69
N HIS A 249 -26.59 -5.68 -9.78
CA HIS A 249 -27.44 -5.56 -10.98
C HIS A 249 -27.45 -4.13 -11.58
N THR A 250 -26.31 -3.45 -11.58
CA THR A 250 -26.12 -2.12 -12.19
C THR A 250 -25.30 -2.21 -13.50
N PRO A 251 -25.90 -2.70 -14.62
CA PRO A 251 -25.15 -3.09 -15.82
C PRO A 251 -24.36 -1.94 -16.45
N GLN A 252 -24.88 -0.71 -16.43
CA GLN A 252 -24.18 0.47 -16.96
C GLN A 252 -22.91 0.79 -16.15
N ALA A 253 -22.97 0.64 -14.83
CA ALA A 253 -21.83 0.90 -13.95
C ALA A 253 -20.79 -0.24 -14.07
N ALA A 254 -21.25 -1.49 -14.18
CA ALA A 254 -20.39 -2.65 -14.43
C ALA A 254 -19.63 -2.51 -15.75
N ASP A 255 -20.31 -2.19 -16.84
CA ASP A 255 -19.71 -2.00 -18.17
C ASP A 255 -18.64 -0.91 -18.19
N ARG A 256 -18.88 0.21 -17.48
CA ARG A 256 -17.86 1.26 -17.31
C ARG A 256 -16.56 0.70 -16.71
N TYR A 257 -16.63 -0.19 -15.72
CA TYR A 257 -15.42 -0.77 -15.12
C TYR A 257 -14.75 -1.80 -16.01
N LEU A 258 -15.49 -2.48 -16.90
CA LEU A 258 -14.90 -3.32 -17.94
C LEU A 258 -14.14 -2.48 -18.97
N VAL A 259 -14.66 -1.30 -19.34
CA VAL A 259 -13.93 -0.35 -20.20
C VAL A 259 -12.65 0.13 -19.52
N TRP A 260 -12.69 0.48 -18.22
CA TRP A 260 -11.48 0.85 -17.47
C TRP A 260 -10.47 -0.30 -17.39
N PHE A 261 -10.94 -1.53 -17.18
CA PHE A 261 -10.09 -2.72 -17.20
C PHE A 261 -9.43 -2.89 -18.58
N ALA A 262 -10.21 -2.80 -19.67
CA ALA A 262 -9.70 -2.96 -21.03
C ALA A 262 -8.67 -1.89 -21.40
N LEU A 263 -8.91 -0.62 -21.04
CA LEU A 263 -7.94 0.47 -21.22
C LEU A 263 -6.64 0.19 -20.45
N ALA A 264 -6.74 -0.21 -19.19
CA ALA A 264 -5.57 -0.52 -18.36
C ALA A 264 -4.79 -1.74 -18.88
N ALA A 265 -5.50 -2.75 -19.38
CA ALA A 265 -4.89 -3.93 -19.99
C ALA A 265 -4.20 -3.60 -21.32
N GLY A 266 -4.85 -2.83 -22.21
CA GLY A 266 -4.28 -2.40 -23.49
C GLY A 266 -3.02 -1.55 -23.31
N LEU A 267 -3.12 -0.46 -22.54
CA LEU A 267 -1.97 0.39 -22.22
C LEU A 267 -0.89 -0.37 -21.42
N GLY A 268 -1.31 -1.31 -20.58
CA GLY A 268 -0.40 -2.18 -19.86
C GLY A 268 0.42 -3.08 -20.78
N LEU A 269 -0.21 -3.64 -21.82
CA LEU A 269 0.46 -4.51 -22.79
C LEU A 269 1.47 -3.74 -23.65
N THR A 270 1.17 -2.50 -24.04
CA THR A 270 2.12 -1.63 -24.77
C THR A 270 3.28 -1.16 -23.92
N HIS A 271 3.07 -1.08 -22.60
CA HIS A 271 4.14 -0.84 -21.64
C HIS A 271 5.00 -2.07 -21.42
N HIS A 272 4.39 -3.20 -21.03
CA HIS A 272 5.11 -4.42 -20.67
C HIS A 272 4.24 -5.68 -20.83
N VAL A 273 4.70 -6.61 -21.68
CA VAL A 273 3.99 -7.88 -21.99
C VAL A 273 3.67 -8.73 -20.76
N SER A 274 4.42 -8.64 -19.66
CA SER A 274 4.10 -9.39 -18.44
C SER A 274 2.71 -9.07 -17.87
N LEU A 275 2.12 -7.92 -18.22
CA LEU A 275 0.76 -7.58 -17.81
C LEU A 275 -0.30 -8.44 -18.52
N ALA A 276 0.06 -9.13 -19.61
CA ALA A 276 -0.79 -10.14 -20.24
C ALA A 276 -1.22 -11.23 -19.26
N PHE A 277 -0.29 -11.70 -18.40
CA PHE A 277 -0.60 -12.75 -17.43
C PHE A 277 -1.68 -12.30 -16.44
N ILE A 278 -1.58 -11.06 -15.95
CA ILE A 278 -2.59 -10.48 -15.05
C ILE A 278 -3.91 -10.29 -15.79
N ALA A 279 -3.87 -9.73 -17.00
CA ALA A 279 -5.06 -9.51 -17.81
C ALA A 279 -5.82 -10.81 -18.09
N VAL A 280 -5.10 -11.90 -18.41
CA VAL A 280 -5.71 -13.23 -18.62
C VAL A 280 -6.38 -13.75 -17.35
N VAL A 281 -5.72 -13.68 -16.19
CA VAL A 281 -6.33 -14.12 -14.92
C VAL A 281 -7.59 -13.30 -14.59
N CYS A 282 -7.54 -11.99 -14.80
CA CYS A 282 -8.70 -11.12 -14.61
C CYS A 282 -9.83 -11.44 -15.62
N ALA A 283 -9.50 -11.71 -16.88
CA ALA A 283 -10.47 -12.08 -17.91
C ALA A 283 -11.15 -13.41 -17.59
N VAL A 284 -10.41 -14.42 -17.15
CA VAL A 284 -10.97 -15.69 -16.68
C VAL A 284 -11.96 -15.45 -15.53
N PHE A 285 -11.60 -14.61 -14.56
CA PHE A 285 -12.51 -14.26 -13.46
C PHE A 285 -13.79 -13.56 -13.95
N ILE A 286 -13.69 -12.65 -14.92
CA ILE A 286 -14.86 -12.01 -15.54
C ILE A 286 -15.78 -13.06 -16.14
N LEU A 287 -15.24 -14.01 -16.91
CA LEU A 287 -16.02 -15.10 -17.54
C LEU A 287 -16.66 -16.06 -16.51
N LEU A 288 -16.02 -16.25 -15.35
CA LEU A 288 -16.58 -17.06 -14.27
C LEU A 288 -17.78 -16.40 -13.60
N ILE A 289 -17.78 -15.06 -13.49
CA ILE A 289 -18.89 -14.30 -12.90
C ILE A 289 -20.00 -14.05 -13.93
N ASP A 290 -19.65 -13.68 -15.15
CA ASP A 290 -20.57 -13.34 -16.23
C ASP A 290 -20.32 -14.24 -17.43
N ARG A 291 -20.97 -15.41 -17.43
CA ARG A 291 -20.88 -16.39 -18.53
C ARG A 291 -21.49 -15.86 -19.83
N THR A 292 -22.38 -14.88 -19.75
CA THR A 292 -23.06 -14.28 -20.91
C THR A 292 -22.24 -13.19 -21.58
N PHE A 293 -21.13 -12.77 -20.97
CA PHE A 293 -20.24 -11.71 -21.46
C PHE A 293 -19.82 -11.89 -22.93
N LEU A 294 -19.49 -13.13 -23.34
CA LEU A 294 -19.08 -13.42 -24.72
C LEU A 294 -20.24 -13.40 -25.73
N THR A 295 -21.48 -13.46 -25.25
CA THR A 295 -22.69 -13.51 -26.08
C THR A 295 -23.37 -12.15 -26.27
N THR A 296 -22.90 -11.10 -25.59
CA THR A 296 -23.40 -9.72 -25.72
C THR A 296 -22.50 -8.88 -26.64
N PRO A 297 -22.85 -8.72 -27.94
CA PRO A 297 -21.94 -8.18 -28.95
C PRO A 297 -21.54 -6.72 -28.69
N ARG A 298 -22.47 -5.93 -28.13
CA ARG A 298 -22.26 -4.49 -27.88
C ARG A 298 -21.32 -4.21 -26.72
N GLY A 299 -21.27 -5.08 -25.71
CA GLY A 299 -20.35 -4.96 -24.58
C GLY A 299 -18.91 -5.29 -25.01
N CYS A 300 -18.75 -6.45 -25.66
CA CYS A 300 -17.46 -6.93 -26.17
C CYS A 300 -16.81 -5.92 -27.14
N PHE A 301 -17.57 -5.30 -28.03
CA PHE A 301 -17.04 -4.31 -28.98
C PHE A 301 -16.45 -3.06 -28.31
N ARG A 302 -17.12 -2.50 -27.28
CA ARG A 302 -16.62 -1.30 -26.58
C ARG A 302 -15.35 -1.58 -25.79
N GLN A 303 -15.26 -2.78 -25.21
CA GLN A 303 -14.08 -3.22 -24.46
C GLN A 303 -12.93 -3.55 -25.41
N PHE A 304 -13.22 -4.16 -26.56
CA PHE A 304 -12.22 -4.36 -27.61
C PHE A 304 -11.69 -3.04 -28.14
N LEU A 305 -12.55 -2.07 -28.43
CA LEU A 305 -12.13 -0.73 -28.85
C LEU A 305 -11.29 -0.04 -27.78
N ALA A 306 -11.68 -0.16 -26.51
CA ALA A 306 -10.91 0.37 -25.38
C ALA A 306 -9.51 -0.27 -25.27
N ALA A 307 -9.42 -1.61 -25.39
CA ALA A 307 -8.14 -2.30 -25.41
C ALA A 307 -7.29 -1.91 -26.62
N ALA A 308 -7.92 -1.77 -27.79
CA ALA A 308 -7.27 -1.37 -29.03
C ALA A 308 -6.79 0.09 -29.02
N ILE A 309 -7.49 1.01 -28.35
CA ILE A 309 -7.00 2.38 -28.11
C ILE A 309 -5.75 2.37 -27.23
N GLY A 310 -5.65 1.39 -26.34
CA GLY A 310 -4.47 1.21 -25.49
C GLY A 310 -3.29 0.54 -26.18
N LEU A 311 -3.52 -0.15 -27.30
CA LEU A 311 -2.53 -0.85 -28.13
C LEU A 311 -1.92 0.07 -29.18
#